data_AF-A0A7G8W3G6-F1
#
_entry.id   AF-A0A7G8W3G6-F1
#
_cell.length_a   1.000
_cell.length_b   1.000
_cell.length_c   1.000
_cell.angle_alpha   90.00
_cell.angle_beta   90.00
_cell.angle_gamma   90.00
#
_symmetry.space_group_name_H-M   'P 1'
#
loop_
_entity.id
_entity.type
_entity.pdbx_description
1 polymer ?
#
loop_
_entity_poly.entity_id
_entity_poly.type
_entity_poly.pdbx_seq_one_letter_code
_entity_poly.pdbx_strand_id
1 'polypeptide(L)'
;MTEEDRIAAAARLHVALRRKTGRVTDTEWMSVNVEYATAIVRIARAHATATSDLDLAAIATGLEFAMAPLAPVISKGAPRYVGGLR
;
A
#
# COMPACT_ATOMS: atom_id res chain seq x y z
N MET A 1 0.90 4.48 16.97
CA MET A 1 1.26 5.14 15.70
C MET A 1 0.31 6.29 15.45
N THR A 2 0.83 7.48 15.13
CA THR A 2 0.03 8.70 14.96
C THR A 2 -0.37 8.90 13.48
N GLU A 3 -1.31 9.79 13.22
CA GLU A 3 -1.67 10.20 11.85
C GLU A 3 -0.48 10.81 11.09
N GLU A 4 0.34 11.58 11.78
CA GLU A 4 1.53 12.20 11.21
C GLU A 4 2.54 11.16 10.71
N ASP A 5 2.72 10.05 11.44
CA ASP A 5 3.59 8.94 11.03
C ASP A 5 3.07 8.26 9.75
N ARG A 6 1.74 8.12 9.64
CA ARG A 6 1.07 7.59 8.44
C ARG A 6 1.25 8.51 7.23
N ILE A 7 1.06 9.81 7.41
CA ILE A 7 1.27 10.81 6.35
C ILE A 7 2.74 10.83 5.93
N ALA A 8 3.69 10.75 6.87
CA ALA A 8 5.11 10.69 6.56
C ALA A 8 5.47 9.43 5.76
N ALA A 9 4.91 8.27 6.12
CA ALA A 9 5.11 7.03 5.37
C ALA A 9 4.52 7.10 3.96
N ALA A 10 3.30 7.64 3.82
CA ALA A 10 2.65 7.84 2.53
C ALA A 10 3.44 8.80 1.63
N ALA A 11 3.94 9.90 2.19
CA ALA A 11 4.75 10.88 1.45
C ALA A 11 6.06 10.29 0.94
N ARG A 12 6.74 9.47 1.75
CA ARG A 12 7.97 8.76 1.34
C ARG A 12 7.69 7.84 0.15
N LEU A 13 6.59 7.07 0.20
CA LEU A 13 6.21 6.19 -0.91
C LEU A 13 5.84 6.97 -2.16
N HIS A 14 5.10 8.07 -2.02
CA HIS A 14 4.77 8.98 -3.12
C HIS A 14 6.02 9.49 -3.84
N VAL A 15 7.00 10.02 -3.10
CA VAL A 15 8.24 10.58 -3.67
C VAL A 15 9.02 9.50 -4.41
N ALA A 16 9.13 8.30 -3.83
CA ALA A 16 9.81 7.17 -4.45
C ALA A 16 9.14 6.75 -5.77
N LEU A 17 7.81 6.62 -5.78
CA LEU A 17 7.04 6.27 -6.97
C LEU A 17 7.11 7.34 -8.07
N ARG A 18 7.02 8.62 -7.69
CA ARG A 18 7.15 9.73 -8.63
C ARG A 18 8.52 9.73 -9.30
N ARG A 19 9.58 9.47 -8.54
CA ARG A 19 10.96 9.46 -9.06
C ARG A 19 11.25 8.25 -9.94
N LYS A 20 10.80 7.06 -9.55
CA LYS A 20 11.18 5.80 -10.21
C LYS A 20 10.24 5.39 -11.35
N THR A 21 8.96 5.72 -11.22
CA THR A 21 7.90 5.32 -12.18
C THR A 21 7.26 6.51 -12.89
N GLY A 22 7.47 7.75 -12.41
CA GLY A 22 6.76 8.93 -12.93
C GLY A 22 5.29 9.02 -12.48
N ARG A 23 4.84 8.13 -11.59
CA ARG A 23 3.45 8.08 -11.11
C ARG A 23 3.23 9.00 -9.92
N VAL A 24 2.24 9.88 -10.05
CA VAL A 24 1.74 10.72 -8.95
C VAL A 24 0.64 9.93 -8.23
N THR A 25 0.77 9.78 -6.92
CA THR A 25 -0.20 9.09 -6.06
C THR A 25 -0.74 10.05 -5.00
N ASP A 26 -1.94 9.82 -4.49
CA ASP A 26 -2.54 10.75 -3.53
C ASP A 26 -2.05 10.43 -2.11
N THR A 27 -1.27 11.32 -1.50
CA THR A 27 -0.64 11.10 -0.19
C THR A 27 -1.67 11.16 0.94
N GLU A 28 -2.65 12.06 0.84
CA GLU A 28 -3.68 12.25 1.86
C GLU A 28 -4.57 11.01 1.93
N TRP A 29 -5.07 10.55 0.77
CA TRP A 29 -5.90 9.35 0.72
C TRP A 29 -5.15 8.08 1.15
N MET A 30 -3.87 7.97 0.83
CA MET A 30 -3.00 6.86 1.24
C MET A 30 -2.77 6.78 2.75
N SER A 31 -2.93 7.88 3.48
CA SER A 31 -2.75 7.91 4.93
C SER A 31 -3.99 7.50 5.72
N VAL A 32 -5.17 7.56 5.09
CA VAL A 32 -6.47 7.30 5.75
C VAL A 32 -7.18 6.05 5.21
N ASN A 33 -6.92 5.64 3.97
CA ASN A 33 -7.57 4.51 3.33
C ASN A 33 -6.61 3.31 3.19
N VAL A 34 -6.83 2.28 4.01
CA VAL A 34 -6.00 1.06 4.04
C VAL A 34 -6.05 0.30 2.72
N GLU A 35 -7.22 0.20 2.09
CA GLU A 35 -7.39 -0.55 0.84
C GLU A 35 -6.57 0.10 -0.28
N TYR A 36 -6.66 1.43 -0.37
CA TYR A 36 -5.87 2.22 -1.30
C TYR A 36 -4.37 2.08 -1.00
N ALA A 37 -3.95 2.28 0.25
CA ALA A 37 -2.55 2.13 0.65
C ALA A 37 -2.00 0.73 0.31
N THR A 38 -2.77 -0.32 0.58
CA THR A 38 -2.40 -1.71 0.25
C THR A 38 -2.24 -1.92 -1.26
N ALA A 39 -3.14 -1.34 -2.07
CA ALA A 39 -3.01 -1.41 -3.52
C ALA A 39 -1.74 -0.71 -4.01
N ILE A 40 -1.41 0.47 -3.45
CA ILE A 40 -0.18 1.19 -3.79
C ILE A 40 1.07 0.43 -3.33
N VAL A 41 1.07 -0.18 -2.14
CA VAL A 41 2.17 -1.05 -1.67
C VAL A 41 2.39 -2.22 -2.62
N ARG A 42 1.32 -2.88 -3.09
CA ARG A 42 1.43 -3.98 -4.07
C ARG A 42 2.05 -3.52 -5.38
N ILE A 43 1.62 -2.37 -5.90
CA ILE A 43 2.19 -1.78 -7.12
C ILE A 43 3.68 -1.47 -6.90
N ALA A 44 4.02 -0.82 -5.78
CA ALA A 44 5.40 -0.47 -5.46
C ALA A 44 6.30 -1.72 -5.35
N ARG A 45 5.83 -2.79 -4.71
CA ARG A 45 6.58 -4.06 -4.62
C ARG A 45 6.75 -4.73 -5.98
N ALA A 46 5.71 -4.74 -6.82
CA ALA A 46 5.83 -5.29 -8.18
C ALA A 46 6.89 -4.53 -9.00
N HIS A 47 6.90 -3.20 -8.93
CA HIS A 47 7.92 -2.38 -9.56
C HIS A 47 9.32 -2.63 -8.97
N ALA A 48 9.42 -2.72 -7.63
CA ALA A 48 10.66 -3.02 -6.96
C ALA A 48 11.26 -4.36 -7.40
N THR A 49 10.43 -5.40 -7.56
CA THR A 49 10.88 -6.71 -8.08
C THR A 49 11.33 -6.62 -9.54
N ALA A 50 10.62 -5.87 -10.38
CA ALA A 50 10.97 -5.71 -11.80
C ALA A 50 12.29 -4.94 -12.01
N THR A 51 12.59 -3.96 -11.14
CA THR A 51 13.80 -3.12 -11.23
C THR A 51 14.91 -3.54 -10.25
N SER A 52 14.70 -4.61 -9.47
CA SER A 52 15.58 -5.01 -8.35
C SER A 52 15.87 -3.88 -7.36
N ASP A 53 14.87 -3.03 -7.11
CA ASP A 53 14.99 -1.83 -6.30
C ASP A 53 14.61 -2.11 -4.84
N LEU A 54 15.61 -2.48 -4.03
CA LEU A 54 15.43 -2.85 -2.62
C LEU A 54 14.95 -1.68 -1.76
N ASP A 55 15.32 -0.45 -2.13
CA ASP A 55 14.91 0.78 -1.46
C ASP A 55 13.39 0.99 -1.56
N LEU A 56 12.81 0.86 -2.75
CA LEU A 56 11.37 0.96 -2.95
C LEU A 56 10.61 -0.14 -2.20
N ALA A 57 11.16 -1.36 -2.14
CA ALA A 57 10.59 -2.45 -1.37
C ALA A 57 10.58 -2.16 0.14
N ALA A 58 11.64 -1.55 0.68
CA ALA A 58 11.72 -1.15 2.08
C ALA A 58 10.72 -0.03 2.40
N ILE A 59 10.60 0.98 1.54
CA ILE A 59 9.63 2.07 1.72
C ILE A 59 8.19 1.54 1.70
N ALA A 60 7.87 0.63 0.79
CA ALA A 60 6.54 0.00 0.70
C ALA A 60 6.21 -0.80 1.98
N THR A 61 7.19 -1.50 2.54
CA THR A 61 7.05 -2.24 3.80
C THR A 61 6.81 -1.28 4.98
N GLY A 62 7.49 -0.12 4.99
CA GLY A 62 7.28 0.92 5.98
C GLY A 62 5.85 1.46 5.98
N LEU A 63 5.25 1.69 4.79
CA LEU A 63 3.86 2.10 4.70
C LEU A 63 2.89 0.99 5.16
N GLU A 64 3.16 -0.27 4.83
CA GLU A 64 2.34 -1.40 5.27
C GLU A 64 2.30 -1.51 6.80
N PHE A 65 3.46 -1.39 7.46
CA PHE A 65 3.54 -1.33 8.92
C PHE A 65 2.82 -0.10 9.47
N ALA A 66 2.93 1.02 8.76
CA ALA A 66 2.25 2.25 9.13
C ALA A 66 0.71 2.14 9.09
N MET A 67 0.20 1.37 8.14
CA MET A 67 -1.24 1.16 7.95
C MET A 67 -1.80 0.00 8.77
N ALA A 68 -0.95 -0.91 9.27
CA ALA A 68 -1.33 -2.06 10.08
C ALA A 68 -2.31 -1.76 11.24
N PRO A 69 -2.20 -0.67 12.02
CA PRO A 69 -3.16 -0.39 13.10
C PRO A 69 -4.56 0.01 12.61
N LEU A 70 -4.71 0.46 11.36
CA LEU A 70 -5.99 0.78 10.75
C LEU A 70 -6.53 -0.36 9.91
N ALA A 71 -5.67 -1.31 9.56
CA ALA A 71 -6.07 -2.42 8.73
C ALA A 71 -7.17 -3.20 9.46
N PRO A 72 -8.38 -3.30 8.87
CA PRO A 72 -9.33 -4.23 9.41
C PRO A 72 -8.63 -5.58 9.43
N VAL A 73 -8.71 -6.29 10.56
CA VAL A 73 -8.38 -7.71 10.65
C VAL A 73 -9.34 -8.44 9.73
N ILE A 74 -9.11 -8.37 8.42
CA ILE A 74 -9.75 -9.19 7.42
C ILE A 74 -9.19 -10.58 7.72
N SER A 75 -9.88 -11.32 8.59
CA SER A 75 -9.66 -12.74 8.71
C SER A 75 -9.81 -13.28 7.29
N LYS A 76 -8.74 -13.87 6.78
CA LYS A 76 -8.67 -14.41 5.43
C LYS A 76 -9.61 -15.63 5.38
N GLY A 77 -10.90 -15.38 5.19
CA GLY A 77 -11.93 -16.40 5.38
C GLY A 77 -13.28 -15.98 4.78
N ALA A 78 -13.40 -16.11 3.45
CA ALA A 78 -14.54 -16.78 2.82
C ALA A 78 -14.47 -16.62 1.28
N PRO A 79 -14.29 -17.69 0.50
CA PRO A 79 -14.83 -17.71 -0.84
C PRO A 79 -16.36 -17.85 -0.74
N ARG A 80 -17.11 -16.77 -0.96
CA ARG A 80 -18.56 -16.86 -1.27
C ARG A 80 -18.76 -16.73 -2.78
N TYR A 81 -18.31 -17.74 -3.53
CA TYR A 81 -18.95 -18.09 -4.78
C TYR A 81 -19.95 -19.21 -4.49
N VAL A 82 -21.19 -18.84 -4.16
CA VAL A 82 -22.31 -19.77 -4.29
C VAL A 82 -22.88 -19.52 -5.67
N GLY A 83 -22.39 -20.29 -6.65
CA GLY A 83 -23.01 -20.39 -7.95
C GLY A 83 -24.43 -20.93 -7.80
N GLY A 84 -25.40 -20.03 -7.82
CA GLY A 84 -26.80 -20.36 -8.07
C GLY A 84 -27.04 -20.39 -9.57
N LEU A 85 -26.60 -21.47 -10.23
CA LEU A 85 -27.18 -21.87 -11.51
C LEU A 85 -28.65 -22.25 -11.22
N ARG A 86 -29.58 -21.45 -11.71
CA ARG A 86 -30.94 -21.87 -12.04
C ARG A 86 -31.36 -21.18 -13.31
#